data_AF-A0A836QR77-F1
#
_entry.id   AF-A0A836QR77-F1
#
_cell.length_a   1.000
_cell.length_b   1.000
_cell.length_c   1.000
_cell.angle_alpha   90.00
_cell.angle_beta   90.00
_cell.angle_gamma   90.00
#
_symmetry.space_group_name_H-M   'P 1'
#
loop_
_entity.id
_entity.type
_entity.pdbx_description
1 polymer ?
#
loop_
_entity_poly.entity_id
_entity_poly.type
_entity_poly.pdbx_seq_one_letter_code
_entity_poly.pdbx_strand_id
1 'polypeptide(L)'
;MTTNLHLFTLKFIRINSIRRKPNRIPTIVAALIANPFWANSVSAHGFAFRYDLPLPLNFYLIGAGAAVCFSFVVMSYVLQSRTMLDSYRISLTRFIPHINISQAALILIRLISIFLLLLIIISGLFGNQSPLKNLAPVTVWVIWWIGFVYITSFVANTWPVVNPWSSIFQAVEQLSGKSFGKTPYPDWLGVWPALVLLLLFTWIELVWSGSEHPRLLAITIISYSVLCWTGMAVYGHQTWLQRAEIFSIIFAIFGRFSPLETNRSQGGPYLRPYGVGLLSRQPPSISLTAFVVTMLATVTFDGFMETPIWLEIKTGVLSTASLVPSLLLVRGVFDPSQSLKREIVHIEED
;
A
#
# COMPACT_ATOMS: atom_id res chain seq x y z
N MET A 1 48.36 -55.45 23.84
CA MET A 1 46.90 -55.45 24.04
C MET A 1 46.27 -54.86 22.77
N THR A 2 46.20 -55.55 21.62
CA THR A 2 45.22 -56.59 21.23
C THR A 2 43.78 -56.15 21.60
N THR A 3 42.77 -56.03 20.74
CA THR A 3 42.48 -56.68 19.44
C THR A 3 41.14 -56.14 18.90
N ASN A 4 40.99 -56.10 17.56
CA ASN A 4 39.86 -56.56 16.71
C ASN A 4 38.39 -56.18 17.00
N LEU A 5 37.59 -55.70 16.04
CA LEU A 5 37.07 -56.34 14.81
C LEU A 5 35.97 -57.40 15.07
N HIS A 6 34.89 -57.29 14.28
CA HIS A 6 33.75 -58.20 14.03
C HIS A 6 32.55 -58.24 15.00
N LEU A 7 31.27 -58.05 14.61
CA LEU A 7 30.35 -58.68 13.61
C LEU A 7 29.53 -59.86 14.20
N PHE A 8 28.22 -59.92 13.84
CA PHE A 8 27.22 -61.01 14.03
C PHE A 8 26.60 -61.14 15.47
N THR A 9 25.29 -61.35 15.74
CA THR A 9 24.09 -61.64 14.93
C THR A 9 22.77 -61.68 15.72
N LEU A 10 21.67 -61.44 14.98
CA LEU A 10 20.34 -62.09 14.98
C LEU A 10 19.44 -62.07 16.23
N LYS A 11 18.28 -61.43 16.08
CA LYS A 11 17.02 -62.19 16.14
C LYS A 11 15.93 -61.58 15.26
N PHE A 12 15.35 -62.46 14.44
CA PHE A 12 14.17 -62.30 13.62
C PHE A 12 13.04 -61.54 14.32
N ILE A 13 12.35 -60.66 13.58
CA ILE A 13 10.89 -60.70 13.41
C ILE A 13 10.56 -59.88 12.14
N ARG A 14 10.01 -60.59 11.15
CA ARG A 14 9.40 -60.04 9.96
C ARG A 14 7.95 -59.72 10.32
N ILE A 15 7.58 -58.45 10.39
CA ILE A 15 6.17 -58.02 10.33
C ILE A 15 6.06 -56.94 9.26
N ASN A 16 5.39 -57.29 8.17
CA ASN A 16 4.87 -56.34 7.20
C ASN A 16 3.98 -55.34 7.93
N SER A 17 4.38 -54.06 7.95
CA SER A 17 3.43 -52.97 8.17
C SER A 17 3.78 -51.84 7.21
N ILE A 18 2.77 -51.44 6.44
CA ILE A 18 2.78 -50.33 5.51
C ILE A 18 3.04 -49.05 6.32
N ARG A 19 4.30 -48.59 6.38
CA ARG A 19 4.63 -47.28 6.95
C ARG A 19 4.25 -46.20 5.95
N ARG A 20 3.06 -45.62 6.13
CA ARG A 20 2.72 -44.32 5.55
C ARG A 20 3.77 -43.31 5.99
N LYS A 21 4.42 -42.63 5.03
CA LYS A 21 5.33 -41.51 5.31
C LYS A 21 4.56 -40.44 6.12
N PRO A 22 5.09 -39.94 7.24
CA PRO A 22 4.48 -38.81 7.92
C PRO A 22 4.61 -37.57 7.02
N ASN A 23 3.47 -37.01 6.63
CA ASN A 23 3.41 -35.72 5.95
C ASN A 23 4.15 -34.69 6.81
N ARG A 24 5.24 -34.11 6.30
CA ARG A 24 6.01 -33.04 6.96
C ARG A 24 5.40 -31.65 6.77
N ILE A 25 4.32 -31.55 5.99
CA ILE A 25 3.62 -30.31 5.67
C ILE A 25 2.80 -29.75 6.85
N PRO A 26 2.02 -30.53 7.64
CA PRO A 26 1.25 -29.97 8.76
C PRO A 26 2.13 -29.49 9.92
N THR A 27 3.37 -29.99 10.06
CA THR A 27 4.30 -29.55 11.12
C THR A 27 4.90 -28.17 10.83
N ILE A 28 5.14 -27.84 9.55
CA ILE A 28 5.62 -26.50 9.15
C ILE A 28 4.48 -25.47 9.26
N VAL A 29 3.24 -25.88 8.92
CA VAL A 29 2.06 -25.02 9.07
C VAL A 29 1.73 -24.77 10.54
N ALA A 30 1.85 -25.78 11.41
CA ALA A 30 1.68 -25.61 12.86
C ALA A 30 2.77 -24.70 13.47
N ALA A 31 4.02 -24.80 13.00
CA ALA A 31 5.11 -23.91 13.43
C ALA A 31 4.92 -22.45 12.96
N LEU A 32 4.31 -22.24 11.79
CA LEU A 32 3.97 -20.90 11.29
C LEU A 32 2.76 -20.27 12.03
N ILE A 33 1.80 -21.09 12.47
CA ILE A 33 0.61 -20.60 13.20
C ILE A 33 0.91 -20.36 14.69
N ALA A 34 1.90 -21.05 15.28
CA ALA A 34 2.24 -20.91 16.69
C ALA A 34 3.14 -19.70 17.03
N ASN A 35 3.71 -19.02 16.02
CA ASN A 35 4.69 -17.94 16.22
C ASN A 35 4.17 -16.48 16.35
N PRO A 36 2.86 -16.15 16.44
CA PRO A 36 2.44 -14.80 16.79
C PRO A 36 2.40 -14.55 18.31
N PHE A 37 2.53 -15.58 19.15
CA PHE A 37 2.48 -15.46 20.62
C PHE A 37 3.85 -15.25 21.28
N TRP A 38 4.94 -15.26 20.50
CA TRP A 38 6.30 -14.92 20.93
C TRP A 38 6.75 -13.59 20.31
N ALA A 39 5.83 -12.64 20.17
CA ALA A 39 6.19 -11.26 19.88
C ALA A 39 6.78 -10.64 21.15
N ASN A 40 8.11 -10.61 21.24
CA ASN A 40 8.79 -9.63 22.10
C ASN A 40 8.26 -8.24 21.74
N SER A 41 8.19 -7.32 22.71
CA SER A 41 7.83 -5.92 22.48
C SER A 41 8.68 -5.37 21.33
N VAL A 42 8.11 -5.34 20.12
CA VAL A 42 8.73 -4.64 19.00
C VAL A 42 8.57 -3.18 19.35
N SER A 43 9.65 -2.60 19.88
CA SER A 43 9.83 -1.17 19.98
C SER A 43 9.83 -0.61 18.56
N ALA A 44 8.63 -0.41 18.01
CA ALA A 44 8.40 0.44 16.85
C ALA A 44 8.56 1.90 17.30
N HIS A 45 9.76 2.27 17.74
CA HIS A 45 10.15 3.65 18.02
C HIS A 45 10.43 4.33 16.68
N GLY A 46 9.36 4.60 15.92
CA GLY A 46 9.41 5.28 14.63
C GLY A 46 9.02 6.75 14.68
N PHE A 47 8.69 7.28 15.86
CA PHE A 47 8.30 8.68 16.01
C PHE A 47 9.41 9.46 16.75
N ALA A 48 9.89 10.51 16.07
CA ALA A 48 10.53 11.70 16.62
C ALA A 48 12.03 11.73 16.96
N PHE A 49 12.86 10.78 16.51
CA PHE A 49 14.32 11.00 16.54
C PHE A 49 14.83 11.35 15.14
N ARG A 50 15.25 12.61 14.97
CA ARG A 50 16.07 13.01 13.83
C ARG A 50 17.39 12.25 13.94
N TYR A 51 17.55 11.24 13.10
CA TYR A 51 18.81 10.52 12.99
C TYR A 51 19.74 11.37 12.13
N ASP A 52 20.61 12.14 12.77
CA ASP A 52 21.67 12.85 12.06
C ASP A 52 22.69 11.83 11.57
N LEU A 53 22.87 11.73 10.25
CA LEU A 53 23.88 10.83 9.70
C LEU A 53 25.26 11.22 10.23
N PRO A 54 26.08 10.25 10.67
CA PRO A 54 27.46 10.52 11.09
C PRO A 54 28.40 10.91 9.92
N LEU A 55 27.85 11.11 8.71
CA LEU A 55 28.60 11.40 7.49
C LEU A 55 28.44 12.87 7.08
N PRO A 56 29.52 13.53 6.60
CA PRO A 56 29.42 14.85 5.99
C PRO A 56 28.38 14.88 4.86
N LEU A 57 27.52 15.90 4.87
CA LEU A 57 26.41 16.06 3.92
C LEU A 57 26.85 15.91 2.45
N ASN A 58 28.02 16.46 2.10
CA ASN A 58 28.54 16.40 0.73
C ASN A 58 28.76 14.96 0.25
N PHE A 59 29.31 14.08 1.09
CA PHE A 59 29.50 12.68 0.72
C PHE A 59 28.17 11.95 0.57
N TYR A 60 27.19 12.27 1.42
CA TYR A 60 25.85 11.73 1.30
C TYR A 60 25.18 12.15 -0.01
N LEU A 61 25.23 13.44 -0.36
CA LEU A 61 24.64 13.97 -1.61
C LEU A 61 25.31 13.39 -2.86
N ILE A 62 26.65 13.28 -2.86
CA ILE A 62 27.39 12.65 -3.97
C ILE A 62 26.99 11.18 -4.09
N GLY A 63 26.93 10.45 -2.98
CA GLY A 63 26.52 9.04 -2.97
C GLY A 63 25.10 8.83 -3.47
N ALA A 64 24.14 9.64 -2.99
CA ALA A 64 22.75 9.61 -3.42
C ALA A 64 22.62 9.94 -4.91
N GLY A 65 23.26 11.01 -5.38
CA GLY A 65 23.27 11.41 -6.79
C GLY A 65 23.91 10.36 -7.69
N ALA A 66 25.03 9.75 -7.25
CA ALA A 66 25.69 8.67 -7.98
C ALA A 66 24.81 7.42 -8.06
N ALA A 67 24.13 7.03 -6.97
CA ALA A 67 23.21 5.90 -6.97
C ALA A 67 22.03 6.12 -7.94
N VAL A 68 21.45 7.32 -7.95
CA VAL A 68 20.40 7.69 -8.90
C VAL A 68 20.93 7.63 -10.34
N CYS A 69 22.05 8.28 -10.63
CA CYS A 69 22.67 8.28 -11.97
C CYS A 69 22.97 6.85 -12.44
N PHE A 70 23.58 6.02 -11.58
CA PHE A 70 23.86 4.62 -11.86
C PHE A 70 22.59 3.83 -12.14
N SER A 71 21.49 4.06 -11.41
CA SER A 71 20.21 3.40 -11.66
C SER A 71 19.65 3.70 -13.06
N PHE A 72 19.81 4.95 -13.55
CA PHE A 72 19.42 5.32 -14.91
C PHE A 72 20.31 4.66 -15.97
N VAL A 73 21.63 4.58 -15.74
CA VAL A 73 22.56 3.89 -16.64
C VAL A 73 22.20 2.41 -16.75
N VAL A 74 22.00 1.73 -15.61
CA VAL A 74 21.57 0.32 -15.57
C VAL A 74 20.25 0.15 -16.29
N MET A 75 19.26 1.00 -16.01
CA MET A 75 17.95 0.91 -16.66
C MET A 75 18.06 1.14 -18.18
N SER A 76 18.81 2.15 -18.62
CA SER A 76 19.05 2.43 -20.04
C SER A 76 19.66 1.23 -20.77
N TYR A 77 20.64 0.56 -20.14
CA TYR A 77 21.25 -0.66 -20.67
C TYR A 77 20.25 -1.83 -20.74
N VAL A 78 19.50 -2.09 -19.66
CA VAL A 78 18.50 -3.15 -19.58
C VAL A 78 17.37 -2.94 -20.61
N LEU A 79 16.99 -1.69 -20.84
CA LEU A 79 15.98 -1.31 -21.84
C LEU A 79 16.42 -1.56 -23.29
N GLN A 80 17.68 -1.87 -23.57
CA GLN A 80 18.13 -2.30 -24.90
C GLN A 80 17.80 -3.79 -25.16
N SER A 81 17.60 -4.59 -24.10
CA SER A 81 17.35 -6.03 -24.17
C SER A 81 15.87 -6.41 -24.00
N ARG A 82 14.92 -5.52 -24.34
CA ARG A 82 13.48 -5.72 -24.06
C ARG A 82 12.93 -7.04 -24.59
N THR A 83 13.33 -7.41 -25.80
CA THR A 83 12.87 -8.64 -26.48
C THR A 83 13.33 -9.91 -25.77
N MET A 84 14.52 -9.89 -25.16
CA MET A 84 15.03 -11.00 -24.34
C MET A 84 14.27 -11.12 -23.02
N LEU A 85 13.96 -9.99 -22.37
CA LEU A 85 13.28 -9.99 -21.06
C LEU A 85 11.83 -10.47 -21.12
N ASP A 86 11.10 -10.13 -22.18
CA ASP A 86 9.74 -10.66 -22.43
C ASP A 86 9.73 -12.19 -22.57
N SER A 87 10.84 -12.78 -23.00
CA SER A 87 10.99 -14.23 -23.20
C SER A 87 11.17 -15.00 -21.89
N TYR A 88 11.49 -14.33 -20.77
CA TYR A 88 11.65 -14.93 -19.44
C TYR A 88 10.35 -14.95 -18.61
N ARG A 89 9.19 -15.01 -19.26
CA ARG A 89 7.89 -15.20 -18.60
C ARG A 89 7.62 -16.68 -18.39
N ILE A 90 7.78 -17.15 -17.16
CA ILE A 90 7.59 -18.56 -16.79
C ILE A 90 6.18 -18.75 -16.25
N SER A 91 5.40 -19.59 -16.92
CA SER A 91 4.08 -19.97 -16.43
C SER A 91 4.21 -20.85 -15.21
N LEU A 92 3.79 -20.36 -14.04
CA LEU A 92 3.83 -21.15 -12.80
C LEU A 92 2.74 -22.22 -12.79
N THR A 93 1.73 -22.13 -13.65
CA THR A 93 0.67 -23.14 -13.78
C THR A 93 1.19 -24.53 -14.15
N ARG A 94 2.39 -24.65 -14.73
CA ARG A 94 3.03 -25.94 -15.02
C ARG A 94 3.68 -26.58 -13.79
N PHE A 95 4.12 -25.77 -12.83
CA PHE A 95 4.93 -26.21 -11.68
C PHE A 95 4.17 -26.20 -10.36
N ILE A 96 3.19 -25.31 -10.24
CA ILE A 96 2.32 -25.19 -9.09
C ILE A 96 1.02 -25.90 -9.47
N PRO A 97 0.64 -27.01 -8.80
CA PRO A 97 -0.67 -27.63 -9.02
C PRO A 97 -1.73 -26.55 -8.86
N HIS A 98 -2.77 -26.53 -9.70
CA HIS A 98 -3.82 -25.51 -9.65
C HIS A 98 -4.21 -25.23 -8.19
N ILE A 99 -3.65 -24.15 -7.60
CA ILE A 99 -4.04 -23.70 -6.28
C ILE A 99 -5.39 -23.08 -6.55
N ASN A 100 -6.42 -23.91 -6.47
CA ASN A 100 -7.78 -23.46 -6.33
C ASN A 100 -7.79 -22.80 -4.95
N ILE A 101 -7.47 -21.51 -4.91
CA ILE A 101 -7.78 -20.69 -3.75
C ILE A 101 -9.26 -20.90 -3.57
N SER A 102 -9.63 -21.65 -2.54
CA SER A 102 -11.00 -22.05 -2.35
C SER A 102 -11.84 -20.77 -2.27
N GLN A 103 -13.07 -20.83 -2.77
CA GLN A 103 -14.00 -19.70 -2.62
C GLN A 103 -14.09 -19.27 -1.16
N ALA A 104 -14.02 -20.23 -0.23
CA ALA A 104 -13.92 -19.99 1.20
C ALA A 104 -12.70 -19.13 1.60
N ALA A 105 -11.50 -19.40 1.06
CA ALA A 105 -10.31 -18.59 1.35
C ALA A 105 -10.43 -17.16 0.79
N LEU A 106 -10.99 -16.98 -0.41
CA LEU A 106 -11.25 -15.64 -0.96
C LEU A 106 -12.27 -14.88 -0.12
N ILE A 107 -13.35 -15.53 0.31
CA ILE A 107 -14.35 -14.94 1.23
C ILE A 107 -13.68 -14.56 2.54
N LEU A 108 -12.85 -15.43 3.12
CA LEU A 108 -12.15 -15.15 4.37
C LEU A 108 -11.24 -13.92 4.25
N ILE A 109 -10.45 -13.82 3.18
CA ILE A 109 -9.59 -12.64 2.93
C ILE A 109 -10.43 -11.37 2.83
N ARG A 110 -11.55 -11.41 2.09
CA ARG A 110 -12.47 -10.27 1.97
C ARG A 110 -13.07 -9.87 3.32
N LEU A 111 -13.50 -10.84 4.12
CA LEU A 111 -14.04 -10.60 5.46
C LEU A 111 -12.98 -9.98 6.39
N ILE A 112 -11.73 -10.46 6.34
CA ILE A 112 -10.61 -9.88 7.10
C ILE A 112 -10.38 -8.44 6.67
N SER A 113 -10.34 -8.15 5.36
CA SER A 113 -10.19 -6.78 4.87
C SER A 113 -11.28 -5.84 5.35
N ILE A 114 -12.54 -6.28 5.31
CA ILE A 114 -13.70 -5.51 5.80
C ILE A 114 -13.58 -5.30 7.31
N PHE A 115 -13.24 -6.35 8.06
CA PHE A 115 -13.04 -6.27 9.50
C PHE A 115 -11.95 -5.25 9.86
N LEU A 116 -10.80 -5.28 9.17
CA LEU A 116 -9.71 -4.33 9.39
C LEU A 116 -10.13 -2.89 9.09
N LEU A 117 -10.88 -2.65 8.00
CA LEU A 117 -11.41 -1.32 7.70
C LEU A 117 -12.33 -0.82 8.82
N LEU A 118 -13.27 -1.66 9.27
CA LEU A 118 -14.19 -1.31 10.35
C LEU A 118 -13.46 -1.07 11.67
N LEU A 119 -12.45 -1.90 11.98
CA LEU A 119 -11.63 -1.74 13.17
C LEU A 119 -10.89 -0.39 13.18
N ILE A 120 -10.31 0.02 12.03
CA ILE A 120 -9.65 1.32 11.88
C ILE A 120 -10.65 2.47 12.11
N ILE A 121 -11.84 2.39 11.49
CA ILE A 121 -12.87 3.43 11.64
C ILE A 121 -13.37 3.52 13.09
N ILE A 122 -13.70 2.40 13.71
CA ILE A 122 -14.18 2.35 15.10
C ILE A 122 -13.09 2.85 16.05
N SER A 123 -11.85 2.41 15.85
CA SER A 123 -10.71 2.86 16.65
C SER A 123 -10.48 4.37 16.49
N GLY A 124 -10.59 4.92 15.29
CA GLY A 124 -10.44 6.36 15.08
C GLY A 124 -11.57 7.19 15.69
N LEU A 125 -12.83 6.75 15.58
CA LEU A 125 -13.99 7.49 16.11
C LEU A 125 -14.11 7.42 17.64
N PHE A 126 -13.98 6.22 18.20
CA PHE A 126 -14.28 5.94 19.61
C PHE A 126 -13.05 5.57 20.46
N GLY A 127 -11.92 5.28 19.83
CA GLY A 127 -10.68 4.95 20.53
C GLY A 127 -9.96 6.19 21.10
N ASN A 128 -8.76 5.94 21.63
CA ASN A 128 -7.92 6.98 22.21
C ASN A 128 -7.52 8.02 21.14
N GLN A 129 -7.75 9.31 21.38
CA GLN A 129 -7.49 10.34 20.38
C GLN A 129 -6.02 10.79 20.31
N SER A 130 -5.15 10.23 21.15
CA SER A 130 -3.70 10.39 21.01
C SER A 130 -3.20 9.54 19.83
N PRO A 131 -2.54 10.13 18.82
CA PRO A 131 -2.11 9.42 17.62
C PRO A 131 -1.23 8.18 17.92
N LEU A 132 -0.36 8.27 18.92
CA LEU A 132 0.55 7.20 19.33
C LEU A 132 -0.14 6.03 20.07
N LYS A 133 -1.35 6.25 20.58
CA LYS A 133 -2.14 5.23 21.30
C LYS A 133 -3.33 4.72 20.48
N ASN A 134 -3.47 5.18 19.25
CA ASN A 134 -4.55 4.79 18.36
C ASN A 134 -4.02 3.91 17.23
N LEU A 135 -4.81 2.92 16.83
CA LEU A 135 -4.44 2.02 15.73
C LEU A 135 -4.49 2.74 14.37
N ALA A 136 -5.41 3.69 14.20
CA ALA A 136 -5.75 4.24 12.89
C ALA A 136 -4.59 4.96 12.20
N PRO A 137 -3.88 5.93 12.82
CA PRO A 137 -2.82 6.66 12.12
C PRO A 137 -1.67 5.76 11.67
N VAL A 138 -1.17 4.89 12.57
CA VAL A 138 -0.07 3.96 12.25
C VAL A 138 -0.48 2.97 11.17
N THR A 139 -1.71 2.44 11.25
CA THR A 139 -2.17 1.45 10.28
C THR A 139 -2.34 2.05 8.89
N VAL A 140 -2.94 3.24 8.80
CA VAL A 140 -3.19 3.90 7.52
C VAL A 140 -1.88 4.36 6.89
N TRP A 141 -1.08 5.15 7.61
CA TRP A 141 0.08 5.82 7.03
C TRP A 141 1.31 4.92 6.90
N VAL A 142 1.52 3.97 7.82
CA VAL A 142 2.72 3.12 7.83
C VAL A 142 2.42 1.74 7.27
N ILE A 143 1.51 1.00 7.91
CA ILE A 143 1.29 -0.41 7.59
C ILE A 143 0.66 -0.58 6.20
N TRP A 144 -0.40 0.17 5.94
CA TRP A 144 -1.15 0.06 4.70
C TRP A 144 -0.52 0.91 3.60
N TRP A 145 -0.40 2.22 3.77
CA TRP A 145 0.06 3.10 2.68
C TRP A 145 1.47 2.72 2.20
N ILE A 146 2.46 2.70 3.09
CA ILE A 146 3.85 2.36 2.74
C ILE A 146 4.02 0.84 2.60
N GLY A 147 3.57 0.06 3.59
CA GLY A 147 3.78 -1.39 3.61
C GLY A 147 3.12 -2.10 2.41
N PHE A 148 1.94 -1.68 1.98
CA PHE A 148 1.25 -2.31 0.87
C PHE A 148 1.88 -1.98 -0.49
N VAL A 149 2.49 -0.79 -0.64
CA VAL A 149 3.32 -0.46 -1.82
C VAL A 149 4.47 -1.44 -1.96
N TYR A 150 5.16 -1.78 -0.87
CA TYR A 150 6.25 -2.76 -0.89
C TYR A 150 5.76 -4.17 -1.22
N ILE A 151 4.69 -4.64 -0.58
CA ILE A 151 4.10 -5.96 -0.90
C ILE A 151 3.72 -6.03 -2.38
N THR A 152 3.09 -4.97 -2.89
CA THR A 152 2.65 -4.90 -4.28
C THR A 152 3.82 -4.88 -5.26
N SER A 153 4.89 -4.15 -4.94
CA SER A 153 6.06 -4.01 -5.80
C SER A 153 6.98 -5.23 -5.79
N PHE A 154 7.11 -5.90 -4.65
CA PHE A 154 8.05 -7.01 -4.47
C PHE A 154 7.42 -8.40 -4.63
N VAL A 155 6.14 -8.55 -4.33
CA VAL A 155 5.45 -9.84 -4.36
C VAL A 155 4.50 -9.90 -5.55
N ALA A 156 3.34 -9.26 -5.44
CA ALA A 156 2.30 -9.23 -6.46
C ALA A 156 1.25 -8.17 -6.13
N ASN A 157 0.54 -7.67 -7.14
CA ASN A 157 -0.64 -6.85 -6.89
C ASN A 157 -1.81 -7.70 -6.33
N THR A 158 -1.99 -7.66 -5.01
CA THR A 158 -3.07 -8.34 -4.30
C THR A 158 -4.28 -7.44 -4.04
N TRP A 159 -4.17 -6.13 -4.32
CA TRP A 159 -5.21 -5.14 -4.08
C TRP A 159 -6.61 -5.54 -4.60
N PRO A 160 -6.78 -6.08 -5.82
CA PRO A 160 -8.10 -6.43 -6.33
C PRO A 160 -8.85 -7.46 -5.47
N VAL A 161 -8.13 -8.26 -4.67
CA VAL A 161 -8.71 -9.26 -3.76
C VAL A 161 -8.95 -8.68 -2.37
N VAL A 162 -8.00 -7.89 -1.85
CA VAL A 162 -8.06 -7.37 -0.48
C VAL A 162 -8.80 -6.04 -0.35
N ASN A 163 -9.15 -5.38 -1.45
CA ASN A 163 -9.83 -4.08 -1.44
C ASN A 163 -11.20 -4.19 -0.69
N PRO A 164 -11.35 -3.54 0.48
CA PRO A 164 -12.56 -3.66 1.29
C PRO A 164 -13.74 -2.94 0.64
N TRP A 165 -13.53 -1.81 -0.04
CA TRP A 165 -14.58 -1.07 -0.74
C TRP A 165 -15.22 -1.90 -1.85
N SER A 166 -14.38 -2.53 -2.66
CA SER A 166 -14.77 -3.48 -3.71
C SER A 166 -15.55 -4.67 -3.15
N SER A 167 -15.10 -5.20 -2.01
CA SER A 167 -15.71 -6.37 -1.37
C SER A 167 -17.10 -6.05 -0.80
N ILE A 168 -17.25 -4.89 -0.13
CA ILE A 168 -18.53 -4.41 0.39
C ILE A 168 -19.51 -4.13 -0.76
N PHE A 169 -19.06 -3.46 -1.83
CA PHE A 169 -19.90 -3.16 -2.98
C PHE A 169 -20.45 -4.44 -3.64
N GLN A 170 -19.58 -5.43 -3.88
CA GLN A 170 -20.01 -6.72 -4.45
C GLN A 170 -21.01 -7.45 -3.54
N ALA A 171 -20.81 -7.40 -2.21
CA ALA A 171 -21.76 -8.01 -1.27
C ALA A 171 -23.14 -7.33 -1.33
N VAL A 172 -23.18 -5.99 -1.41
CA VAL A 172 -24.43 -5.22 -1.56
C VAL A 172 -25.12 -5.53 -2.89
N GLU A 173 -24.38 -5.61 -3.99
CA GLU A 173 -24.92 -5.97 -5.31
C GLU A 173 -25.52 -7.39 -5.30
N GLN A 174 -24.84 -8.35 -4.69
CA GLN A 174 -25.32 -9.74 -4.55
C GLN A 174 -26.57 -9.84 -3.66
N LEU A 175 -26.59 -9.15 -2.52
CA LEU A 175 -27.73 -9.18 -1.59
C LEU A 175 -28.96 -8.44 -2.13
N SER A 176 -28.75 -7.35 -2.87
CA SER A 176 -29.84 -6.57 -3.45
C SER A 176 -30.38 -7.15 -4.76
N GLY A 177 -29.61 -8.02 -5.44
CA GLY A 177 -29.94 -8.56 -6.75
C GLY A 177 -29.98 -7.52 -7.87
N LYS A 178 -29.52 -6.29 -7.61
CA LYS A 178 -29.56 -5.17 -8.57
C LYS A 178 -28.18 -4.92 -9.14
N SER A 179 -28.06 -4.91 -10.46
CA SER A 179 -26.85 -4.43 -11.12
C SER A 179 -26.84 -2.90 -11.18
N PHE A 180 -25.78 -2.31 -10.62
CA PHE A 180 -25.51 -0.87 -10.63
C PHE A 180 -24.56 -0.51 -11.78
N GLY A 181 -24.27 0.79 -11.96
CA GLY A 181 -23.24 1.21 -12.90
C GLY A 181 -23.69 1.30 -14.36
N LYS A 182 -24.94 1.68 -14.60
CA LYS A 182 -25.50 1.75 -15.96
C LYS A 182 -25.01 2.96 -16.76
N THR A 183 -24.38 3.94 -16.11
CA THR A 183 -23.91 5.16 -16.77
C THR A 183 -22.57 4.87 -17.44
N PRO A 184 -22.44 5.08 -18.76
CA PRO A 184 -21.14 4.93 -19.42
C PRO A 184 -20.15 5.96 -18.86
N TYR A 185 -18.93 5.52 -18.57
CA TYR A 185 -17.87 6.41 -18.12
C TYR A 185 -17.35 7.23 -19.32
N PRO A 186 -17.42 8.57 -19.27
CA PRO A 186 -16.94 9.40 -20.37
C PRO A 186 -15.45 9.22 -20.66
N ASP A 187 -15.08 9.01 -21.92
CA ASP A 187 -13.69 8.75 -22.31
C ASP A 187 -12.73 9.90 -21.98
N TRP A 188 -13.21 11.15 -22.04
CA TRP A 188 -12.43 12.34 -21.74
C TRP A 188 -11.99 12.43 -20.27
N LEU A 189 -12.74 11.81 -19.35
CA LEU A 189 -12.37 11.78 -17.93
C LEU A 189 -11.11 10.94 -17.70
N GLY A 190 -10.84 9.94 -18.56
CA GLY A 190 -9.62 9.14 -18.50
C GLY A 190 -9.28 8.67 -17.08
N VAL A 191 -8.17 9.18 -16.54
CA VAL A 191 -7.69 8.95 -15.17
C VAL A 191 -7.66 10.25 -14.33
N TRP A 192 -8.23 11.34 -14.84
CA TRP A 192 -8.22 12.65 -14.18
C TRP A 192 -8.86 12.66 -12.78
N PRO A 193 -9.99 11.96 -12.52
CA PRO A 193 -10.53 11.89 -11.17
C PRO A 193 -9.56 11.29 -10.16
N ALA A 194 -8.80 10.26 -10.56
CA ALA A 194 -7.80 9.66 -9.70
C ALA A 194 -6.64 10.63 -9.43
N LEU A 195 -6.24 11.45 -10.41
CA LEU A 195 -5.21 12.49 -10.22
C LEU A 195 -5.66 13.54 -9.21
N VAL A 196 -6.92 13.99 -9.29
CA VAL A 196 -7.47 14.93 -8.29
C VAL A 196 -7.49 14.28 -6.90
N LEU A 197 -7.91 13.02 -6.81
CA LEU A 197 -7.87 12.27 -5.55
C LEU A 197 -6.44 12.08 -5.02
N LEU A 198 -5.44 11.92 -5.89
CA LEU A 198 -4.02 11.87 -5.52
C LEU A 198 -3.56 13.19 -4.91
N LEU A 199 -3.86 14.32 -5.56
CA LEU A 199 -3.50 15.62 -5.00
C LEU A 199 -4.17 15.87 -3.65
N LEU A 200 -5.45 15.50 -3.51
CA LEU A 200 -6.17 15.61 -2.23
C LEU A 200 -5.57 14.69 -1.17
N PHE A 201 -5.27 13.44 -1.51
CA PHE A 201 -4.66 12.48 -0.60
C PHE A 201 -3.29 12.95 -0.13
N THR A 202 -2.43 13.40 -1.05
CA THR A 202 -1.10 13.94 -0.71
C THR A 202 -1.20 15.23 0.10
N TRP A 203 -2.15 16.10 -0.19
CA TRP A 203 -2.37 17.29 0.63
C TRP A 203 -2.79 16.93 2.06
N ILE A 204 -3.68 15.93 2.21
CA ILE A 204 -4.06 15.38 3.51
C ILE A 204 -2.83 14.82 4.23
N GLU A 205 -1.99 14.04 3.54
CA GLU A 205 -0.79 13.41 4.10
C GLU A 205 0.26 14.43 4.56
N LEU A 206 0.63 15.38 3.69
CA LEU A 206 1.83 16.20 3.87
C LEU A 206 1.55 17.59 4.46
N VAL A 207 0.35 18.13 4.27
CA VAL A 207 0.06 19.55 4.56
C VAL A 207 -0.95 19.71 5.67
N TRP A 208 -1.97 18.85 5.73
CA TRP A 208 -3.06 19.00 6.67
C TRP A 208 -2.72 18.49 8.07
N SER A 209 -2.82 19.36 9.08
CA SER A 209 -2.55 19.03 10.50
C SER A 209 -3.52 18.00 11.09
N GLY A 210 -4.69 17.79 10.47
CA GLY A 210 -5.68 16.80 10.89
C GLY A 210 -5.30 15.36 10.54
N SER A 211 -4.24 15.13 9.77
CA SER A 211 -3.87 13.80 9.23
C SER A 211 -3.50 12.77 10.30
N GLU A 212 -2.96 13.24 11.44
CA GLU A 212 -2.59 12.42 12.59
C GLU A 212 -3.75 12.21 13.57
N HIS A 213 -4.78 13.06 13.52
CA HIS A 213 -5.89 13.05 14.46
C HIS A 213 -6.84 11.87 14.17
N PRO A 214 -6.97 10.87 15.07
CA PRO A 214 -7.66 9.62 14.74
C PRO A 214 -9.12 9.78 14.30
N ARG A 215 -9.89 10.67 14.95
CA ARG A 215 -11.27 10.95 14.58
C ARG A 215 -11.39 11.58 13.20
N LEU A 216 -10.56 12.59 12.91
CA LEU A 216 -10.57 13.27 11.61
C LEU A 216 -10.17 12.29 10.49
N LEU A 217 -9.16 11.45 10.75
CA LEU A 217 -8.76 10.39 9.82
C LEU A 217 -9.89 9.38 9.56
N ALA A 218 -10.62 8.95 10.59
CA ALA A 218 -11.77 8.07 10.41
C ALA A 218 -12.90 8.71 9.58
N ILE A 219 -13.20 9.99 9.82
CA ILE A 219 -14.18 10.75 9.00
C ILE A 219 -13.72 10.83 7.54
N THR A 220 -12.44 11.07 7.29
CA THR A 220 -11.85 11.07 5.94
C THR A 220 -12.00 9.70 5.27
N ILE A 221 -11.71 8.60 5.99
CA ILE A 221 -11.88 7.23 5.47
C ILE A 221 -13.35 6.96 5.12
N ILE A 222 -14.29 7.36 5.98
CA ILE A 222 -15.74 7.22 5.71
C ILE A 222 -16.13 8.02 4.46
N SER A 223 -15.70 9.28 4.38
CA SER A 223 -15.99 10.17 3.25
C SER A 223 -15.44 9.59 1.94
N TYR A 224 -14.21 9.08 1.97
CA TYR A 224 -13.58 8.38 0.85
C TYR A 224 -14.33 7.09 0.47
N SER A 225 -14.81 6.34 1.46
CA SER A 225 -15.59 5.11 1.24
C SER A 225 -16.91 5.41 0.52
N VAL A 226 -17.63 6.44 0.96
CA VAL A 226 -18.87 6.91 0.32
C VAL A 226 -18.60 7.37 -1.12
N LEU A 227 -17.54 8.13 -1.34
CA LEU A 227 -17.12 8.56 -2.68
C LEU A 227 -16.86 7.34 -3.59
N CYS A 228 -16.13 6.34 -3.10
CA CYS A 228 -15.84 5.11 -3.84
C CYS A 228 -17.11 4.34 -4.20
N TRP A 229 -18.01 4.11 -3.24
CA TRP A 229 -19.25 3.38 -3.49
C TRP A 229 -20.19 4.14 -4.43
N THR A 230 -20.25 5.46 -4.31
CA THR A 230 -21.03 6.30 -5.23
C THR A 230 -20.48 6.20 -6.65
N GLY A 231 -19.16 6.29 -6.82
CA GLY A 231 -18.50 6.15 -8.11
C GLY A 231 -18.75 4.77 -8.75
N MET A 232 -18.65 3.69 -7.97
CA MET A 232 -18.98 2.33 -8.42
C MET A 232 -20.46 2.18 -8.77
N ALA A 233 -21.36 2.80 -8.01
CA ALA A 233 -22.80 2.73 -8.26
C ALA A 233 -23.22 3.45 -9.54
N VAL A 234 -22.56 4.57 -9.88
CA VAL A 234 -22.87 5.37 -11.07
C VAL A 234 -22.23 4.80 -12.34
N TYR A 235 -20.91 4.54 -12.32
CA TYR A 235 -20.11 4.20 -13.50
C TYR A 235 -19.75 2.71 -13.63
N GLY A 236 -20.09 1.92 -12.62
CA GLY A 236 -19.79 0.49 -12.55
C GLY A 236 -18.56 0.17 -11.73
N HIS A 237 -18.62 -0.98 -11.06
CA HIS A 237 -17.59 -1.47 -10.14
C HIS A 237 -16.19 -1.51 -10.76
N GLN A 238 -16.04 -2.22 -11.89
CA GLN A 238 -14.74 -2.39 -12.54
C GLN A 238 -14.23 -1.10 -13.17
N THR A 239 -15.12 -0.33 -13.82
CA THR A 239 -14.77 0.92 -14.50
C THR A 239 -14.23 1.94 -13.51
N TRP A 240 -14.89 2.10 -12.36
CA TRP A 240 -14.45 3.01 -11.31
C TRP A 240 -13.08 2.63 -10.75
N LEU A 241 -12.88 1.35 -10.42
CA LEU A 241 -11.60 0.86 -9.88
C LEU A 241 -10.44 0.99 -10.88
N GLN A 242 -10.70 0.88 -12.18
CA GLN A 242 -9.66 0.97 -13.20
C GLN A 242 -9.30 2.41 -13.62
N ARG A 243 -10.22 3.37 -13.41
CA ARG A 243 -10.09 4.73 -13.98
C ARG A 243 -10.11 5.87 -12.96
N ALA A 244 -10.80 5.70 -11.84
CA ALA A 244 -11.04 6.80 -10.91
C ALA A 244 -10.53 6.54 -9.49
N GLU A 245 -10.53 5.28 -9.03
CA GLU A 245 -10.07 4.95 -7.68
C GLU A 245 -8.54 4.99 -7.58
N ILE A 246 -8.03 5.94 -6.79
CA ILE A 246 -6.60 6.25 -6.68
C ILE A 246 -5.77 5.02 -6.28
N PHE A 247 -6.17 4.26 -5.24
CA PHE A 247 -5.32 3.20 -4.71
C PHE A 247 -5.23 2.00 -5.66
N SER A 248 -6.32 1.66 -6.36
CA SER A 248 -6.30 0.65 -7.41
C SER A 248 -5.34 1.01 -8.53
N ILE A 249 -5.27 2.28 -8.92
CA ILE A 249 -4.34 2.74 -9.96
C ILE A 249 -2.91 2.73 -9.45
N ILE A 250 -2.64 3.26 -8.26
CA ILE A 250 -1.30 3.26 -7.63
C ILE A 250 -0.77 1.83 -7.50
N PHE A 251 -1.54 0.93 -6.89
CA PHE A 251 -1.13 -0.45 -6.70
C PHE A 251 -1.07 -1.22 -8.02
N ALA A 252 -1.86 -0.86 -9.04
CA ALA A 252 -1.68 -1.42 -10.38
C ALA A 252 -0.36 -0.98 -11.04
N ILE A 253 0.06 0.29 -10.86
CA ILE A 253 1.35 0.79 -11.35
C ILE A 253 2.50 0.10 -10.62
N PHE A 254 2.48 0.06 -9.28
CA PHE A 254 3.50 -0.63 -8.49
C PHE A 254 3.54 -2.13 -8.78
N GLY A 255 2.38 -2.75 -9.04
CA GLY A 255 2.29 -4.15 -9.44
C GLY A 255 2.96 -4.46 -10.78
N ARG A 256 3.33 -3.46 -11.58
CA ARG A 256 4.15 -3.68 -12.79
C ARG A 256 5.62 -3.93 -12.49
N PHE A 257 6.08 -3.53 -11.30
CA PHE A 257 7.41 -3.87 -10.80
C PHE A 257 7.48 -5.31 -10.29
N SER A 258 6.35 -5.89 -9.89
CA SER A 258 6.31 -7.21 -9.26
C SER A 258 6.76 -8.35 -10.18
N PRO A 259 7.42 -9.37 -9.61
CA PRO A 259 7.84 -10.54 -10.35
C PRO A 259 6.68 -11.51 -10.58
N LEU A 260 5.67 -11.51 -9.70
CA LEU A 260 4.47 -12.34 -9.87
C LEU A 260 3.37 -11.54 -10.56
N GLU A 261 2.91 -12.03 -11.70
CA GLU A 261 1.76 -11.51 -12.42
C GLU A 261 0.55 -12.42 -12.19
N THR A 262 -0.52 -11.88 -11.63
CA THR A 262 -1.72 -12.63 -11.21
C THR A 262 -2.93 -12.38 -12.12
N ASN A 263 -2.72 -11.78 -13.29
CA ASN A 263 -3.81 -11.35 -14.17
C ASN A 263 -4.57 -12.57 -14.74
N ARG A 264 -5.83 -12.71 -14.35
CA ARG A 264 -6.73 -13.78 -14.79
C ARG A 264 -6.93 -13.82 -16.31
N SER A 265 -6.85 -12.67 -16.99
CA SER A 265 -7.05 -12.60 -18.45
C SER A 265 -5.98 -13.32 -19.25
N GLN A 266 -4.77 -13.54 -18.69
CA GLN A 266 -3.66 -14.17 -19.41
C GLN A 266 -3.47 -15.65 -19.08
N GLY A 267 -4.29 -16.24 -18.20
CA GLY A 267 -4.33 -17.71 -18.03
C GLY A 267 -3.50 -18.29 -16.88
N GLY A 268 -3.00 -17.49 -15.94
CA GLY A 268 -2.44 -18.02 -14.69
C GLY A 268 -1.46 -17.07 -13.98
N PRO A 269 -0.95 -17.46 -12.81
CA PRO A 269 0.20 -16.77 -12.23
C PRO A 269 1.44 -16.98 -13.10
N TYR A 270 2.07 -15.90 -13.53
CA TYR A 270 3.34 -15.91 -14.27
C TYR A 270 4.44 -15.32 -13.39
N LEU A 271 5.63 -15.91 -13.46
CA LEU A 271 6.85 -15.31 -12.92
C LEU A 271 7.57 -14.57 -14.04
N ARG A 272 7.97 -13.33 -13.77
CA ARG A 272 8.77 -12.48 -14.64
C ARG A 272 9.87 -11.80 -13.82
N PRO A 273 10.96 -11.33 -14.45
CA PRO A 273 11.91 -10.45 -13.77
C PRO A 273 11.25 -9.14 -13.32
N TYR A 274 11.80 -8.54 -12.26
CA TYR A 274 11.32 -7.26 -11.73
C TYR A 274 11.29 -6.16 -12.79
N GLY A 275 10.27 -5.30 -12.75
CA GLY A 275 10.16 -4.13 -13.63
C GLY A 275 9.79 -4.41 -15.08
N VAL A 276 9.83 -5.67 -15.55
CA VAL A 276 9.48 -6.03 -16.95
C VAL A 276 8.02 -5.66 -17.28
N GLY A 277 7.12 -5.69 -16.29
CA GLY A 277 5.72 -5.27 -16.48
C GLY A 277 5.52 -3.80 -16.85
N LEU A 278 6.56 -2.96 -16.71
CA LEU A 278 6.55 -1.56 -17.15
C LEU A 278 6.81 -1.41 -18.64
N LEU A 279 7.38 -2.43 -19.28
CA LEU A 279 7.67 -2.47 -20.71
C LEU A 279 6.38 -2.77 -21.50
N SER A 280 5.37 -1.92 -21.34
CA SER A 280 4.14 -2.01 -22.12
C SER A 280 4.40 -1.61 -23.57
N ARG A 281 3.79 -2.34 -24.51
CA ARG A 281 3.83 -2.04 -25.95
C ARG A 281 2.92 -0.89 -26.36
N GLN A 282 1.95 -0.54 -25.50
CA GLN A 282 1.01 0.53 -25.77
C GLN A 282 1.42 1.81 -25.03
N PRO A 283 1.40 2.97 -25.70
CA PRO A 283 1.69 4.25 -25.07
C PRO A 283 0.65 4.52 -23.97
N PRO A 284 1.06 5.01 -22.79
CA PRO A 284 0.13 5.39 -21.74
C PRO A 284 -0.76 6.55 -22.21
N SER A 285 -2.01 6.60 -21.73
CA SER A 285 -2.87 7.76 -21.96
C SER A 285 -2.28 9.00 -21.29
N ILE A 286 -2.61 10.19 -21.81
CA ILE A 286 -2.06 11.45 -21.30
C ILE A 286 -2.40 11.68 -19.82
N SER A 287 -3.60 11.27 -19.40
CA SER A 287 -4.04 11.35 -18.00
C SER A 287 -3.24 10.41 -17.09
N LEU A 288 -2.86 9.23 -17.57
CA LEU A 288 -2.04 8.30 -16.80
C LEU A 288 -0.59 8.80 -16.70
N THR A 289 -0.05 9.40 -17.76
CA THR A 289 1.25 10.05 -17.72
C THR A 289 1.26 11.20 -16.72
N ALA A 290 0.25 12.08 -16.76
CA ALA A 290 0.11 13.16 -15.79
C ALA A 290 0.02 12.60 -14.36
N PHE A 291 -0.77 11.54 -14.14
CA PHE A 291 -0.88 10.88 -12.84
C PHE A 291 0.47 10.38 -12.32
N VAL A 292 1.25 9.68 -13.14
CA VAL A 292 2.57 9.15 -12.75
C VAL A 292 3.56 10.29 -12.48
N VAL A 293 3.58 11.33 -13.32
CA VAL A 293 4.44 12.51 -13.11
C VAL A 293 4.07 13.22 -11.82
N THR A 294 2.78 13.43 -11.54
CA THR A 294 2.30 14.00 -10.28
C THR A 294 2.72 13.14 -9.10
N MET A 295 2.56 11.82 -9.17
CA MET A 295 2.98 10.89 -8.12
C MET A 295 4.49 10.95 -7.83
N LEU A 296 5.34 11.14 -8.85
CA LEU A 296 6.77 11.37 -8.62
C LEU A 296 7.04 12.76 -8.02
N ALA A 297 6.27 13.77 -8.44
CA ALA A 297 6.37 15.11 -7.91
C ALA A 297 5.96 15.19 -6.43
N THR A 298 4.99 14.39 -5.97
CA THR A 298 4.57 14.40 -4.56
C THR A 298 5.67 13.89 -3.63
N VAL A 299 6.37 12.82 -4.00
CA VAL A 299 7.53 12.32 -3.23
C VAL A 299 8.71 13.30 -3.29
N THR A 300 8.90 13.95 -4.43
CA THR A 300 9.93 15.00 -4.55
C THR A 300 9.60 16.21 -3.66
N PHE A 301 8.31 16.58 -3.58
CA PHE A 301 7.83 17.65 -2.73
C PHE A 301 7.96 17.32 -1.25
N ASP A 302 7.66 16.09 -0.84
CA ASP A 302 7.89 15.58 0.52
C ASP A 302 9.36 15.75 0.94
N GLY A 303 10.31 15.31 0.09
CA GLY A 303 11.73 15.53 0.34
C GLY A 303 12.15 17.00 0.34
N PHE A 304 11.53 17.84 -0.50
CA PHE A 304 11.80 19.27 -0.57
C PHE A 304 11.33 20.03 0.69
N MET A 305 10.20 19.63 1.27
CA MET A 305 9.64 20.20 2.50
C MET A 305 10.59 20.11 3.70
N GLU A 306 11.47 19.10 3.71
CA GLU A 306 12.46 18.87 4.77
C GLU A 306 13.74 19.73 4.61
N THR A 307 13.85 20.53 3.55
CA THR A 307 15.04 21.35 3.28
C THR A 307 15.02 22.72 3.96
N PRO A 308 16.19 23.32 4.27
CA PRO A 308 16.25 24.69 4.79
C PRO A 308 15.65 25.74 3.84
N ILE A 309 15.76 25.53 2.53
CA ILE A 309 15.19 26.40 1.50
C ILE A 309 13.67 26.52 1.66
N TRP A 310 12.99 25.40 1.92
CA TRP A 310 11.56 25.42 2.17
C TRP A 310 11.20 26.22 3.42
N LEU A 311 11.99 26.10 4.49
CA LEU A 311 11.81 26.88 5.71
C LEU A 311 11.92 28.39 5.43
N GLU A 312 12.90 28.81 4.63
CA GLU A 312 13.06 30.22 4.20
C GLU A 312 11.87 30.72 3.38
N ILE A 313 11.37 29.90 2.45
CA ILE A 313 10.16 30.24 1.67
C ILE A 313 8.96 30.40 2.61
N LYS A 314 8.77 29.44 3.53
CA LYS A 314 7.66 29.46 4.49
C LYS A 314 7.72 30.70 5.38
N THR A 315 8.88 31.05 5.91
CA THR A 315 9.05 32.24 6.76
C THR A 315 8.89 33.54 5.95
N GLY A 316 9.39 33.60 4.71
CA GLY A 316 9.21 34.74 3.82
C GLY A 316 7.74 34.98 3.41
N VAL A 317 6.99 33.91 3.15
CA VAL A 317 5.54 34.02 2.88
C VAL A 317 4.79 34.49 4.12
N LEU A 318 5.12 33.94 5.30
CA LEU A 318 4.47 34.31 6.56
C LEU A 318 4.85 35.71 7.07
N SER A 319 6.01 36.25 6.68
CA SER A 319 6.41 37.63 7.02
C SER A 319 5.74 38.68 6.13
N THR A 320 5.11 38.27 5.03
CA THR A 320 4.36 39.16 4.14
C THR A 320 2.98 39.46 4.75
N ALA A 321 2.87 40.58 5.46
CA ALA A 321 1.68 40.96 6.24
C ALA A 321 0.35 40.96 5.45
N SER A 322 0.38 41.19 4.14
CA SER A 322 -0.82 41.17 3.28
C SER A 322 -1.36 39.76 3.03
N LEU A 323 -0.53 38.71 3.15
CA LEU A 323 -0.92 37.33 2.91
C LEU A 323 -1.36 36.61 4.18
N VAL A 324 -0.92 37.08 5.36
CA VAL A 324 -1.21 36.45 6.65
C VAL A 324 -2.71 36.29 6.91
N PRO A 325 -3.59 37.30 6.70
CA PRO A 325 -5.02 37.14 6.95
C PRO A 325 -5.65 36.05 6.06
N SER A 326 -5.29 36.02 4.77
CA SER A 326 -5.77 35.05 3.81
C SER A 326 -5.29 33.63 4.15
N LEU A 327 -4.03 33.48 4.55
CA LEU A 327 -3.45 32.20 4.96
C LEU A 327 -4.06 31.70 6.27
N LEU A 328 -4.36 32.59 7.22
CA LEU A 328 -5.05 32.23 8.47
C LEU A 328 -6.51 31.86 8.23
N LEU A 329 -7.21 32.49 7.29
CA LEU A 329 -8.56 32.09 6.88
C LEU A 329 -8.56 30.69 6.28
N VAL A 330 -7.66 30.43 5.32
CA VAL A 330 -7.48 29.10 4.73
C VAL A 330 -7.14 28.08 5.83
N ARG A 331 -6.21 28.41 6.73
CA ARG A 331 -5.87 27.55 7.85
C ARG A 331 -7.06 27.31 8.79
N GLY A 332 -7.88 28.32 9.08
CA GLY A 332 -9.06 28.18 9.94
C GLY A 332 -10.17 27.31 9.33
N VAL A 333 -10.34 27.36 8.00
CA VAL A 333 -11.27 26.48 7.28
C VAL A 333 -10.83 25.01 7.38
N PHE A 334 -9.53 24.75 7.31
CA PHE A 334 -8.99 23.39 7.27
C PHE A 334 -8.53 22.85 8.64
N ASP A 335 -8.26 23.69 9.63
CA ASP A 335 -7.87 23.33 11.00
C ASP A 335 -8.72 24.06 12.07
N PRO A 336 -10.03 23.76 12.15
CA PRO A 336 -10.94 24.37 13.14
C PRO A 336 -10.67 23.88 14.58
N SER A 337 -9.79 22.89 14.77
CA SER A 337 -9.49 22.34 16.10
C SER A 337 -8.72 23.32 17.00
N GLN A 338 -7.98 24.25 16.40
CA GLN A 338 -7.22 25.27 17.12
C GLN A 338 -8.02 26.56 17.37
N SER A 339 -9.03 26.88 16.57
CA SER A 339 -9.89 28.03 16.84
C SER A 339 -10.73 27.81 18.11
N LEU A 340 -11.28 26.60 18.28
CA LEU A 340 -12.00 26.19 19.49
C LEU A 340 -11.12 26.21 20.75
N LYS A 341 -9.83 25.85 20.64
CA LYS A 341 -8.90 25.94 21.77
C LYS A 341 -8.61 27.38 22.21
N ARG A 342 -8.61 28.35 21.28
CA ARG A 342 -8.44 29.77 21.63
C ARG A 342 -9.69 30.37 22.28
N GLU A 343 -10.87 29.96 21.85
CA GLU A 343 -12.13 30.40 22.51
C GLU A 343 -12.24 29.83 23.92
N ILE A 344 -11.87 28.57 24.16
CA ILE A 344 -11.92 27.97 25.51
C ILE A 344 -10.92 28.64 26.47
N VAL A 345 -9.71 28.99 26.00
CA VAL A 345 -8.72 29.70 26.83
C VAL A 345 -9.17 31.13 27.17
N HIS A 346 -9.91 31.80 26.26
CA HIS A 346 -10.47 33.12 26.56
C HIS A 346 -11.67 33.09 27.52
N ILE A 347 -12.38 31.96 27.63
CA ILE A 347 -13.53 31.80 28.55
C ILE A 347 -13.08 31.40 29.97
N GLU A 348 -11.85 30.89 30.15
CA GLU A 348 -11.27 30.59 31.46
C GLU A 348 -10.50 31.77 32.10
N GLU A 349 -10.29 32.88 31.35
CA GLU A 349 -9.62 34.09 31.84
C GLU A 349 -10.59 35.26 32.17
N ASP A 350 -11.90 35.10 31.91
CA ASP A 350 -12.99 35.99 32.34
C ASP A 350 -13.82 35.33 33.45
#